data_AF-R4Z3S4-F1
#
_entry.id   AF-R4Z3S4-F1
#
_cell.length_a   1.000
_cell.length_b   1.000
_cell.length_c   1.000
_cell.angle_alpha   90.00
_cell.angle_beta   90.00
_cell.angle_gamma   90.00
#
_symmetry.space_group_name_H-M   'P 1'
#
loop_
_entity.id
_entity.type
_entity.pdbx_description
1 polymer ?
#
loop_
_entity_poly.entity_id
_entity_poly.type
_entity_poly.pdbx_seq_one_letter_code
_entity_poly.pdbx_strand_id
1 'polypeptide(L)'
;MTHVLLPAMCLLRRRDGVEQIGSALLAFGDGGGHRSIADRLGVPASTVRGWLRRFNAKAAFLAGQFVAVARRLDPSLGHIRGRGSPARKVLEAVGVAAAAAVRRFGPGNRWFFVSAVSGGRLLSNTNSPFQANS
;
A
#
# COMPACT_ATOMS: atom_id res chain seq x y z
N MET A 1 -22.99 19.07 -22.03
CA MET A 1 -21.96 18.76 -21.03
C MET A 1 -22.10 17.29 -20.64
N THR A 2 -21.19 16.43 -21.10
CA THR A 2 -21.33 14.96 -21.03
C THR A 2 -19.95 14.33 -20.87
N HIS A 3 -19.33 14.44 -19.68
CA HIS A 3 -17.98 13.90 -19.47
C HIS A 3 -17.67 13.43 -18.03
N VAL A 4 -18.68 13.00 -17.25
CA VAL A 4 -18.45 12.63 -15.83
C VAL A 4 -18.72 11.15 -15.51
N LEU A 5 -19.54 10.44 -16.31
CA LEU A 5 -19.90 9.05 -16.00
C LEU A 5 -18.81 8.04 -16.37
N LEU A 6 -18.13 8.20 -17.52
CA LEU A 6 -17.03 7.31 -17.93
C LEU A 6 -15.81 7.38 -16.99
N PRO A 7 -15.32 8.57 -16.57
CA PRO A 7 -14.22 8.63 -15.60
C PRO A 7 -14.59 8.01 -14.26
N ALA A 8 -15.80 8.26 -13.75
CA ALA A 8 -16.26 7.71 -12.47
C ALA A 8 -16.35 6.18 -12.51
N MET A 9 -16.93 5.59 -13.56
CA MET A 9 -17.06 4.13 -13.71
C MET A 9 -15.69 3.46 -13.88
N CYS A 10 -14.78 4.07 -14.64
CA CYS A 10 -13.40 3.58 -14.76
C CYS A 10 -12.64 3.64 -13.42
N LEU A 11 -12.84 4.70 -12.63
CA LEU A 11 -12.23 4.84 -11.30
C LEU A 11 -12.81 3.83 -10.31
N LEU A 12 -14.13 3.63 -10.30
CA LEU A 12 -14.81 2.62 -9.48
C LEU A 12 -14.28 1.22 -9.82
N ARG A 13 -14.26 0.84 -11.10
CA ARG A 13 -13.74 -0.47 -11.51
C ARG A 13 -12.26 -0.67 -11.18
N ARG A 14 -11.44 0.38 -11.31
CA ARG A 14 -10.03 0.34 -10.89
C ARG A 14 -9.91 0.18 -9.38
N ARG A 15 -10.76 0.85 -8.60
CA ARG A 15 -10.82 0.73 -7.15
C ARG A 15 -11.26 -0.67 -6.73
N ASP A 16 -12.33 -1.21 -7.31
CA ASP A 16 -12.80 -2.57 -7.03
C ASP A 16 -11.70 -3.60 -7.30
N GLY A 17 -10.97 -3.45 -8.41
CA GLY A 17 -9.81 -4.28 -8.72
C GLY A 17 -8.69 -4.15 -7.68
N VAL A 18 -8.43 -2.95 -7.17
CA VAL A 18 -7.44 -2.71 -6.10
C VAL A 18 -7.90 -3.32 -4.78
N GLU A 19 -9.18 -3.22 -4.42
CA GLU A 19 -9.76 -3.81 -3.21
C GLU A 19 -9.72 -5.33 -3.25
N GLN A 20 -10.01 -5.95 -4.40
CA GLN A 20 -9.88 -7.40 -4.60
C GLN A 20 -8.44 -7.87 -4.49
N ILE A 21 -7.48 -7.16 -5.10
CA ILE A 21 -6.06 -7.47 -4.98
C ILE A 21 -5.61 -7.33 -3.53
N GLY A 22 -5.99 -6.24 -2.84
CA GLY A 22 -5.68 -6.04 -1.42
C GLY A 22 -6.20 -7.18 -0.53
N SER A 23 -7.47 -7.57 -0.73
CA SER A 23 -8.11 -8.66 -0.02
C SER A 23 -7.45 -10.02 -0.28
N ALA A 24 -7.00 -10.27 -1.52
CA ALA A 24 -6.24 -11.46 -1.88
C ALA A 24 -4.88 -11.51 -1.18
N LEU A 25 -4.16 -10.37 -1.15
CA LEU A 25 -2.85 -10.29 -0.52
C LEU A 25 -2.94 -10.48 0.99
N LEU A 26 -3.92 -9.85 1.66
CA LEU A 26 -4.14 -10.01 3.10
C LEU A 26 -4.34 -11.47 3.48
N ALA A 27 -5.27 -12.16 2.81
CA ALA A 27 -5.52 -13.56 3.11
C ALA A 27 -4.35 -14.48 2.74
N PHE A 28 -3.56 -14.14 1.72
CA PHE A 28 -2.32 -14.86 1.44
C PHE A 28 -1.28 -14.66 2.57
N GLY A 29 -1.19 -13.46 3.15
CA GLY A 29 -0.36 -13.18 4.33
C GLY A 29 -0.76 -13.96 5.58
N ASP A 30 -2.06 -14.27 5.70
CA ASP A 30 -2.63 -15.10 6.76
C ASP A 30 -2.52 -16.61 6.49
N GLY A 31 -1.86 -17.01 5.38
CA GLY A 31 -1.62 -18.42 5.04
C GLY A 31 -2.63 -19.04 4.08
N GLY A 32 -3.56 -18.24 3.52
CA GLY A 32 -4.57 -18.71 2.58
C GLY A 32 -3.98 -19.19 1.24
N GLY A 33 -4.50 -20.30 0.73
CA GLY A 33 -4.16 -20.83 -0.58
C GLY A 33 -4.85 -20.09 -1.73
N HIS A 34 -4.20 -19.98 -2.89
CA HIS A 34 -4.71 -19.25 -4.05
C HIS A 34 -6.10 -19.71 -4.55
N ARG A 35 -6.46 -21.00 -4.40
CA ARG A 35 -7.79 -21.53 -4.77
C ARG A 35 -8.88 -21.03 -3.83
N SER A 36 -8.70 -21.22 -2.52
CA SER A 36 -9.63 -20.72 -1.50
C SER A 36 -9.82 -19.19 -1.58
N ILE A 37 -8.74 -18.45 -1.86
CA ILE A 37 -8.82 -17.00 -2.06
C ILE A 37 -9.63 -16.64 -3.32
N ALA A 38 -9.43 -17.38 -4.41
CA ALA A 38 -10.14 -17.18 -5.67
C ALA A 38 -11.65 -17.42 -5.52
N ASP A 39 -12.03 -18.51 -4.84
CA ASP A 39 -13.43 -18.86 -4.58
C ASP A 39 -14.13 -17.77 -3.78
N ARG A 40 -13.48 -17.28 -2.71
CA ARG A 40 -14.03 -16.21 -1.86
C ARG A 40 -14.16 -14.86 -2.59
N LEU A 41 -13.30 -14.59 -3.57
CA LEU A 41 -13.29 -13.34 -4.33
C LEU A 41 -14.11 -13.41 -5.64
N GLY A 42 -14.59 -14.59 -6.03
CA GLY A 42 -15.33 -14.78 -7.28
C GLY A 42 -14.49 -14.53 -8.54
N VAL A 43 -13.17 -14.73 -8.47
CA VAL A 43 -12.24 -14.50 -9.60
C VAL A 43 -11.51 -15.78 -9.98
N PRO A 44 -11.01 -15.94 -11.23
CA PRO A 44 -10.29 -17.14 -11.62
C PRO A 44 -9.02 -17.40 -10.76
N ALA A 45 -8.80 -18.65 -10.38
CA ALA A 45 -7.63 -19.04 -9.57
C ALA A 45 -6.29 -18.74 -10.25
N SER A 46 -6.23 -18.76 -11.58
CA SER A 46 -5.06 -18.38 -12.37
C SER A 46 -4.72 -16.89 -12.20
N THR A 47 -5.73 -16.03 -12.10
CA THR A 47 -5.59 -14.59 -11.86
C THR A 47 -5.01 -14.34 -10.47
N VAL A 48 -5.58 -14.95 -9.43
CA VAL A 48 -5.05 -14.86 -8.06
C VAL A 48 -3.61 -15.38 -8.01
N ARG A 49 -3.33 -16.54 -8.61
CA ARG A 49 -1.96 -17.09 -8.71
C ARG A 49 -1.00 -16.10 -9.38
N GLY A 50 -1.43 -15.43 -10.45
CA GLY A 50 -0.68 -14.38 -11.13
C GLY A 50 -0.38 -13.17 -10.23
N TRP A 51 -1.35 -12.70 -9.45
CA TRP A 51 -1.16 -11.63 -8.47
C TRP A 51 -0.16 -12.03 -7.38
N LEU A 52 -0.35 -13.19 -6.75
CA LEU A 52 0.50 -13.67 -5.67
C LEU A 52 1.95 -13.89 -6.13
N ARG A 53 2.15 -14.42 -7.35
CA ARG A 53 3.48 -14.58 -7.95
C ARG A 53 4.20 -13.24 -8.12
N ARG A 54 3.52 -12.23 -8.70
CA ARG A 54 4.10 -10.89 -8.88
C ARG A 54 4.39 -10.22 -7.55
N PHE A 55 3.54 -10.44 -6.55
CA PHE A 55 3.73 -9.91 -5.21
C PHE A 55 4.95 -10.53 -4.52
N ASN A 56 5.07 -11.86 -4.50
CA ASN A 56 6.22 -12.55 -3.91
C ASN A 56 7.55 -12.14 -4.57
N ALA A 57 7.56 -11.97 -5.89
CA ALA A 57 8.74 -11.50 -6.62
C ALA A 57 9.20 -10.10 -6.18
N LYS A 58 8.30 -9.26 -5.66
CA LYS A 58 8.58 -7.89 -5.21
C LYS A 58 8.57 -7.74 -3.69
N ALA A 59 8.26 -8.79 -2.93
CA ALA A 59 7.93 -8.67 -1.52
C ALA A 59 9.08 -8.09 -0.68
N ALA A 60 10.30 -8.61 -0.84
CA ALA A 60 11.46 -8.10 -0.10
C ALA A 60 11.71 -6.60 -0.38
N PHE A 61 11.63 -6.18 -1.64
CA PHE A 61 11.79 -4.78 -2.04
C PHE A 61 10.68 -3.90 -1.45
N LEU A 62 9.41 -4.32 -1.57
CA LEU A 62 8.27 -3.57 -1.05
C LEU A 62 8.33 -3.42 0.47
N ALA A 63 8.69 -4.47 1.21
CA ALA A 63 8.82 -4.41 2.67
C ALA A 63 9.85 -3.35 3.09
N GLY A 64 11.02 -3.31 2.44
CA GLY A 64 12.03 -2.30 2.70
C GLY A 64 11.54 -0.87 2.44
N GLN A 65 10.83 -0.66 1.32
CA GLN A 65 10.25 0.65 0.98
C GLN A 65 9.21 1.11 2.01
N PHE A 66 8.28 0.25 2.41
CA PHE A 66 7.25 0.61 3.40
C PHE A 66 7.84 0.86 4.79
N VAL A 67 8.85 0.08 5.21
CA VAL A 67 9.59 0.37 6.45
C VAL A 67 10.31 1.72 6.38
N ALA A 68 10.92 2.06 5.25
CA ALA A 68 11.58 3.35 5.07
C ALA A 68 10.58 4.51 5.14
N VAL A 69 9.40 4.37 4.52
CA VAL A 69 8.31 5.35 4.62
C VAL A 69 7.83 5.48 6.07
N ALA A 70 7.59 4.36 6.76
CA ALA A 70 7.17 4.38 8.17
C ALA A 70 8.15 5.13 9.06
N ARG A 71 9.47 4.89 8.92
CA ARG A 71 10.50 5.61 9.69
C ARG A 71 10.59 7.09 9.36
N ARG A 72 10.33 7.48 8.11
CA ARG A 72 10.27 8.91 7.74
C ARG A 72 9.10 9.62 8.39
N LEU A 73 7.97 8.93 8.52
CA LEU A 73 6.75 9.46 9.13
C LEU A 73 6.81 9.45 10.67
N ASP A 74 7.54 8.49 11.23
CA ASP A 74 7.72 8.30 12.66
C ASP A 74 9.18 7.88 12.94
N PRO A 75 10.07 8.83 13.23
CA PRO A 75 11.48 8.53 13.51
C PRO A 75 11.70 7.72 14.79
N SER A 76 10.70 7.66 15.69
CA SER A 76 10.77 6.92 16.96
C SER A 76 10.49 5.42 16.81
N LEU A 77 10.18 4.99 15.59
CA LEU A 77 9.73 3.64 15.29
C LEU A 77 10.87 2.64 15.53
N GLY A 78 10.68 1.80 16.55
CA GLY A 78 11.64 0.77 16.95
C GLY A 78 11.87 -0.30 15.88
N HIS A 79 12.70 -1.29 16.20
CA HIS A 79 13.05 -2.35 15.26
C HIS A 79 11.80 -3.19 14.89
N ILE A 80 11.33 -3.08 13.64
CA ILE A 80 10.26 -3.92 13.12
C ILE A 80 10.84 -5.30 12.81
N ARG A 81 10.70 -6.24 13.75
CA ARG A 81 11.09 -7.64 13.55
C ARG A 81 9.94 -8.42 12.92
N GLY A 82 9.81 -8.34 11.60
CA GLY A 82 8.78 -9.10 10.88
C GLY A 82 9.04 -10.62 10.99
N ARG A 83 8.14 -11.36 11.61
CA ARG A 83 8.19 -12.83 11.73
C ARG A 83 7.17 -13.43 10.77
N GLY A 84 7.55 -14.47 10.02
CA GLY A 84 6.65 -15.12 9.04
C GLY A 84 7.06 -14.95 7.59
N SER A 85 6.15 -15.25 6.67
CA SER A 85 6.40 -15.28 5.22
C SER A 85 6.80 -13.90 4.67
N PRO A 86 7.54 -13.81 3.55
CA PRO A 86 7.85 -12.53 2.90
C PRO A 86 6.61 -11.67 2.63
N ALA A 87 5.50 -12.32 2.28
CA ALA A 87 4.20 -11.69 2.09
C ALA A 87 3.69 -11.01 3.36
N ARG A 88 3.69 -11.72 4.48
CA ARG A 88 3.28 -11.19 5.78
C ARG A 88 4.12 -9.99 6.20
N LYS A 89 5.43 -10.05 5.99
CA LYS A 89 6.35 -8.93 6.29
C LYS A 89 6.01 -7.66 5.52
N VAL A 90 5.62 -7.77 4.25
CA VAL A 90 5.19 -6.61 3.46
C VAL A 90 3.90 -6.03 4.03
N LEU A 91 2.92 -6.86 4.34
CA LEU A 91 1.63 -6.42 4.87
C LEU A 91 1.77 -5.76 6.24
N GLU A 92 2.61 -6.32 7.11
CA GLU A 92 3.00 -5.70 8.38
C GLU A 92 3.64 -4.33 8.15
N ALA A 93 4.59 -4.21 7.22
CA ALA A 93 5.23 -2.94 6.88
C ALA A 93 4.23 -1.92 6.32
N VAL A 94 3.29 -2.34 5.48
CA VAL A 94 2.19 -1.50 4.95
C VAL A 94 1.31 -1.01 6.09
N GLY A 95 0.90 -1.89 7.00
CA GLY A 95 0.09 -1.54 8.16
C GLY A 95 0.79 -0.54 9.08
N VAL A 96 2.08 -0.75 9.34
CA VAL A 96 2.89 0.17 10.16
C VAL A 96 3.04 1.54 9.49
N ALA A 97 3.32 1.58 8.19
CA ALA A 97 3.40 2.83 7.43
C ALA A 97 2.05 3.59 7.41
N ALA A 98 0.94 2.86 7.21
CA ALA A 98 -0.39 3.44 7.26
C ALA A 98 -0.72 4.01 8.64
N ALA A 99 -0.42 3.28 9.72
CA ALA A 99 -0.63 3.75 11.08
C ALA A 99 0.22 5.00 11.41
N ALA A 100 1.48 5.03 11.00
CA ALA A 100 2.35 6.20 11.17
C ALA A 100 1.80 7.43 10.42
N ALA A 101 1.33 7.25 9.19
CA ALA A 101 0.73 8.34 8.42
C ALA A 101 -0.60 8.82 9.04
N VAL A 102 -1.45 7.92 9.57
CA VAL A 102 -2.68 8.32 10.29
C VAL A 102 -2.35 9.10 11.56
N ARG A 103 -1.34 8.69 12.34
CA ARG A 103 -0.90 9.46 13.52
C ARG A 103 -0.40 10.85 13.16
N ARG A 104 0.29 10.98 12.01
CA ARG A 104 0.86 12.25 11.57
C ARG A 104 -0.16 13.21 10.95
N PHE A 105 -1.15 12.69 10.22
CA PHE A 105 -2.02 13.49 9.36
C PHE A 105 -3.53 13.35 9.63
N GLY A 106 -3.92 12.47 10.56
CA GLY A 106 -5.32 12.15 10.87
C GLY A 106 -5.96 11.13 9.90
N PRO A 107 -7.07 10.48 10.29
CA PRO A 107 -7.78 9.51 9.45
C PRO A 107 -8.56 10.19 8.30
N GLY A 108 -8.67 9.52 7.15
CA GLY A 108 -9.62 9.88 6.07
C GLY A 108 -9.18 11.02 5.13
N ASN A 109 -7.98 11.56 5.28
CA ASN A 109 -7.50 12.63 4.42
C ASN A 109 -7.13 12.05 3.02
N ARG A 110 -7.66 12.60 1.93
CA ARG A 110 -7.39 12.11 0.55
C ARG A 110 -5.91 12.25 0.15
N TRP A 111 -5.23 13.24 0.71
CA TRP A 111 -3.80 13.46 0.56
C TRP A 111 -2.94 12.35 1.19
N PHE A 112 -3.44 11.59 2.16
CA PHE A 112 -2.79 10.39 2.72
C PHE A 112 -2.58 9.35 1.63
N PHE A 113 -3.62 9.08 0.83
CA PHE A 113 -3.55 8.12 -0.27
C PHE A 113 -2.55 8.58 -1.33
N VAL A 114 -2.59 9.86 -1.68
CA VAL A 114 -1.68 10.46 -2.67
C VAL A 114 -0.23 10.45 -2.16
N SER A 115 0.01 10.79 -0.89
CA SER A 115 1.32 10.74 -0.25
C SER A 115 1.84 9.32 -0.11
N ALA A 116 1.00 8.35 0.24
CA ALA A 116 1.40 6.94 0.32
C ALA A 116 1.81 6.38 -1.05
N VAL A 117 1.05 6.70 -2.11
CA VAL A 117 1.35 6.28 -3.49
C VAL A 117 2.61 6.96 -4.04
N SER A 118 2.92 8.19 -3.60
CA SER A 118 4.09 8.97 -4.03
C SER A 118 5.32 8.82 -3.14
N GLY A 119 5.27 8.00 -2.08
CA GLY A 119 6.39 7.83 -1.13
C GLY A 119 6.67 9.09 -0.29
N GLY A 120 5.64 9.88 0.01
CA GLY A 120 5.72 11.12 0.79
C GLY A 120 6.20 12.34 0.00
N ARG A 121 6.62 12.17 -1.26
CA ARG A 121 7.19 13.24 -2.09
C ARG A 121 6.20 14.32 -2.49
N LEU A 122 4.90 14.04 -2.44
CA LEU A 122 3.86 14.99 -2.86
C LEU A 122 3.54 16.06 -1.81
N LEU A 123 3.91 15.82 -0.53
CA LEU A 123 3.86 16.83 0.54
C LEU A 123 5.24 17.43 0.85
N SER A 124 6.31 16.93 0.21
CA SER A 124 7.63 17.58 0.25
C SER A 124 7.64 18.81 -0.66
N ASN A 125 6.86 19.82 -0.29
CA ASN A 125 7.05 21.20 -0.75
C ASN A 125 7.63 22.04 0.39
N THR A 126 8.66 21.50 1.06
CA THR A 126 9.57 22.36 1.82
C THR A 126 10.62 22.80 0.82
N ASN A 127 10.35 23.93 0.15
CA ASN A 127 11.43 24.87 -0.12
C ASN A 127 12.19 25.01 1.21
N SER A 128 13.47 24.61 1.21
CA SER A 128 14.35 24.76 2.37
C SER A 128 14.18 26.15 2.98
N PRO A 129 14.00 26.29 4.31
CA PRO A 129 14.03 27.61 4.95
C PRO A 129 15.46 28.20 4.97
N PHE A 130 16.47 27.47 4.52
CA PHE A 130 17.79 28.04 4.25
C PHE A 130 17.71 28.82 2.93
N GLN A 131 17.32 30.09 3.06
CA GLN A 131 17.67 31.11 2.09
C GLN A 131 19.17 31.03 1.83
N ALA A 132 19.54 30.99 0.55
CA ALA A 132 20.85 31.45 0.13
C ALA A 132 20.96 32.92 0.55
N ASN A 133 21.73 33.19 1.59
CA ASN A 133 22.25 34.52 1.83
C ASN A 133 23.66 34.39 2.38
N SER A 134 24.62 34.27 1.45
CA SER A 134 25.90 34.99 1.34
C SER A 134 26.74 34.31 0.26
#